data_AF-A0AA41UK19-F1
#
_entry.id   AF-A0AA41UK19-F1
#
_cell.length_a   1.000
_cell.length_b   1.000
_cell.length_c   1.000
_cell.angle_alpha   90.00
_cell.angle_beta   90.00
_cell.angle_gamma   90.00
#
_symmetry.space_group_name_H-M   'P 1'
#
loop_
_entity.id
_entity.type
_entity.pdbx_description
1 polymer ?
#
loop_
_entity_poly.entity_id
_entity_poly.type
_entity_poly.pdbx_seq_one_letter_code
_entity_poly.pdbx_strand_id
1 'polypeptide(L)'
;MTPSSLSIEDQPPVTSLDEARERVADLVGHAISRQLWLMLFDAAGRQLPLVIPVGGIPLRPDPGDSVQMASGITTILADCAPGGSVVLTLERPGGAALTAPDQAWARELRASFGKVLPILGLFVAHDTGVADLAE
;
A
#
# COMPACT_ATOMS: atom_id res chain seq x y z
N MET A 1 -9.49 -27.35 4.70
CA MET A 1 -10.10 -26.09 5.16
C MET A 1 -9.61 -25.02 4.20
N THR A 2 -10.37 -24.77 3.14
CA THR A 2 -10.10 -23.66 2.22
C THR A 2 -10.27 -22.38 3.03
N PRO A 3 -9.30 -21.44 3.06
CA PRO A 3 -9.55 -20.15 3.66
C PRO A 3 -10.71 -19.52 2.90
N SER A 4 -11.79 -19.21 3.61
CA SER A 4 -12.92 -18.47 3.07
C SER A 4 -12.38 -17.13 2.59
N SER A 5 -12.22 -16.97 1.28
CA SER A 5 -11.96 -15.69 0.67
C SER A 5 -13.23 -14.86 0.86
N LEU A 6 -13.32 -14.15 1.99
CA LEU A 6 -14.32 -13.09 2.14
C LEU A 6 -14.09 -12.14 0.97
N SER A 7 -15.10 -11.98 0.12
CA SER A 7 -15.09 -10.98 -0.94
C SER A 7 -14.67 -9.64 -0.31
N ILE A 8 -13.73 -8.93 -0.93
CA ILE A 8 -13.23 -7.63 -0.44
C ILE A 8 -14.40 -6.69 -0.06
N GLU A 9 -15.52 -6.84 -0.78
CA GLU A 9 -16.78 -6.14 -0.61
C GLU A 9 -17.47 -6.36 0.74
N ASP A 10 -17.25 -7.49 1.41
CA ASP A 10 -17.85 -7.84 2.72
C ASP A 10 -16.92 -7.52 3.89
N GLN A 11 -15.68 -7.14 3.62
CA GLN A 11 -14.71 -6.85 4.65
C GLN A 11 -15.06 -5.54 5.40
N PRO A 12 -14.75 -5.44 6.70
CA PRO A 12 -15.03 -4.23 7.47
C PRO A 12 -14.29 -3.02 6.87
N PRO A 13 -14.83 -1.80 7.07
CA PRO A 13 -14.11 -0.59 6.68
C PRO A 13 -12.79 -0.51 7.43
N VAL A 14 -11.78 0.05 6.77
CA VAL A 14 -10.45 0.31 7.31
C VAL A 14 -10.35 1.80 7.58
N THR A 15 -10.27 2.15 8.86
CA THR A 15 -10.30 3.55 9.33
C THR A 15 -9.10 3.91 10.21
N SER A 16 -8.27 2.93 10.55
CA SER A 16 -7.07 3.08 11.35
C SER A 16 -5.85 2.42 10.70
N LEU A 17 -4.67 2.80 11.18
CA LEU A 17 -3.41 2.23 10.71
C LEU A 17 -3.30 0.73 11.03
N ASP A 18 -3.75 0.29 12.21
CA ASP A 18 -3.69 -1.13 12.59
C ASP A 18 -4.62 -1.98 11.73
N GLU A 19 -5.85 -1.52 11.47
CA GLU A 19 -6.77 -2.18 10.51
C GLU A 19 -6.16 -2.23 9.10
N ALA A 20 -5.45 -1.19 8.69
CA ALA A 20 -4.77 -1.16 7.41
C ALA A 20 -3.61 -2.17 7.36
N ARG A 21 -2.87 -2.34 8.46
CA ARG A 21 -1.81 -3.35 8.56
C ARG A 21 -2.37 -4.76 8.48
N GLU A 22 -3.46 -5.04 9.20
CA GLU A 22 -4.17 -6.32 9.14
C GLU A 22 -4.65 -6.60 7.72
N ARG A 23 -5.24 -5.61 7.04
CA ARG A 23 -5.67 -5.73 5.65
C ARG A 23 -4.53 -6.11 4.71
N VAL A 24 -3.36 -5.49 4.89
CA VAL A 24 -2.18 -5.81 4.10
C VAL A 24 -1.66 -7.21 4.40
N ALA A 25 -1.67 -7.64 5.66
CA ALA A 25 -1.27 -8.99 6.03
C ALA A 25 -2.17 -10.06 5.39
N ASP A 26 -3.47 -9.80 5.30
CA ASP A 26 -4.44 -10.72 4.69
C ASP A 26 -4.29 -10.81 3.16
N LEU A 27 -4.00 -9.69 2.49
CA LEU A 27 -4.00 -9.61 1.02
C LEU A 27 -2.62 -9.80 0.38
N VAL A 28 -1.56 -9.26 1.00
CA VAL A 28 -0.18 -9.37 0.51
C VAL A 28 0.54 -10.53 1.18
N GLY A 29 0.37 -10.69 2.49
CA GLY A 29 1.01 -11.75 3.26
C GLY A 29 2.53 -11.60 3.35
N HIS A 30 3.25 -12.71 3.15
CA HIS A 30 4.71 -12.74 3.19
C HIS A 30 5.31 -12.38 1.84
N ALA A 31 6.51 -11.80 1.87
CA ALA A 31 7.19 -11.39 0.64
C ALA A 31 7.61 -12.58 -0.24
N ILE A 32 7.33 -12.45 -1.54
CA ILE A 32 7.73 -13.37 -2.61
C ILE A 32 8.69 -12.65 -3.57
N SER A 33 8.42 -11.38 -3.89
CA SER A 33 9.21 -10.59 -4.84
C SER A 33 9.26 -9.10 -4.47
N ARG A 34 10.08 -8.32 -5.20
CA ARG A 34 10.13 -6.87 -5.01
C ARG A 34 9.06 -6.19 -5.86
N GLN A 35 8.07 -5.60 -5.20
CA GLN A 35 6.98 -4.88 -5.87
C GLN A 35 6.31 -3.89 -4.90
N LEU A 36 5.58 -2.93 -5.45
CA LEU A 36 4.74 -2.01 -4.68
C LEU A 36 3.28 -2.42 -4.84
N TRP A 37 2.56 -2.53 -3.73
CA TRP A 37 1.12 -2.77 -3.72
C TRP A 37 0.37 -1.49 -3.38
N LEU A 38 -0.73 -1.26 -4.09
CA LEU A 38 -1.66 -0.17 -3.83
C LEU A 38 -3.05 -0.74 -3.58
N MET A 39 -3.66 -0.31 -2.48
CA MET A 39 -5.04 -0.61 -2.14
C MET A 39 -5.79 0.71 -1.97
N LEU A 40 -6.93 0.83 -2.63
CA LEU A 40 -7.72 2.05 -2.65
C LEU A 40 -8.96 1.89 -1.78
N PHE A 41 -9.30 2.94 -1.06
CA PHE A 41 -10.44 2.96 -0.15
C PHE A 41 -11.29 4.18 -0.46
N ASP A 42 -12.61 4.04 -0.30
CA ASP A 42 -13.51 5.19 -0.35
C ASP A 42 -13.44 6.04 0.93
N ALA A 43 -14.20 7.13 0.96
CA ALA A 43 -14.23 8.06 2.09
C ALA A 43 -14.78 7.43 3.39
N ALA A 44 -15.46 6.29 3.33
CA ALA A 44 -15.94 5.53 4.48
C ALA A 44 -14.98 4.41 4.89
N GLY A 45 -13.80 4.31 4.26
CA GLY A 45 -12.82 3.26 4.53
C GLY A 45 -13.17 1.92 3.89
N ARG A 46 -14.15 1.85 2.98
CA ARG A 46 -14.45 0.60 2.25
C ARG A 46 -13.42 0.41 1.15
N GLN A 47 -12.79 -0.75 1.12
CA GLN A 47 -11.82 -1.05 0.08
C GLN A 47 -12.54 -1.23 -1.27
N LEU A 48 -12.03 -0.55 -2.30
CA LEU A 48 -12.44 -0.82 -3.67
C LEU A 48 -11.98 -2.24 -4.04
N PRO A 49 -12.66 -2.93 -4.98
CA PRO A 49 -12.29 -4.28 -5.42
C PRO A 49 -11.02 -4.29 -6.30
N LEU A 50 -10.06 -3.41 -6.02
CA LEU A 50 -8.84 -3.20 -6.77
C LEU A 50 -7.63 -3.29 -5.84
N VAL A 51 -6.75 -4.25 -6.14
CA VAL A 51 -5.43 -4.40 -5.52
C VAL A 51 -4.42 -4.37 -6.65
N ILE A 52 -3.55 -3.36 -6.66
CA ILE A 52 -2.66 -3.09 -7.81
C ILE A 52 -1.23 -3.48 -7.44
N PRO A 53 -0.67 -4.56 -8.02
CA PRO A 53 0.76 -4.84 -7.96
C PRO A 53 1.51 -4.02 -9.02
N VAL A 54 2.59 -3.36 -8.59
CA VAL A 54 3.55 -2.66 -9.45
C VAL A 54 4.90 -3.35 -9.29
N GLY A 55 5.19 -4.27 -10.22
CA GLY A 55 6.47 -4.98 -10.29
C GLY A 55 7.56 -4.19 -11.02
N GLY A 56 8.78 -4.72 -11.02
CA GLY A 56 9.90 -4.12 -11.77
C GLY A 56 10.43 -2.82 -11.19
N ILE A 57 10.07 -2.50 -9.94
CA ILE A 57 10.55 -1.31 -9.24
C ILE A 57 12.04 -1.43 -8.88
N PRO A 58 12.79 -0.32 -8.88
CA PRO A 58 14.20 -0.35 -8.51
C PRO A 58 14.39 -0.66 -7.02
N LEU A 59 15.62 -1.02 -6.64
CA LEU A 59 15.97 -1.22 -5.23
C LEU A 59 15.73 0.07 -4.42
N ARG A 60 16.08 1.22 -4.99
CA ARG A 60 15.83 2.56 -4.44
C ARG A 60 15.13 3.40 -5.51
N PRO A 61 14.12 4.20 -5.16
CA PRO A 61 13.55 5.13 -6.10
C PRO A 61 14.45 6.36 -6.28
N ASP A 62 14.37 7.00 -7.44
CA ASP A 62 14.84 8.36 -7.57
C ASP A 62 13.74 9.35 -7.13
N PRO A 63 14.12 10.55 -6.64
CA PRO A 63 13.15 11.54 -6.20
C PRO A 63 12.19 11.95 -7.32
N GLY A 64 10.89 11.78 -7.08
CA GLY A 64 9.82 12.15 -8.01
C GLY A 64 9.37 11.04 -8.97
N ASP A 65 10.02 9.88 -8.97
CA ASP A 65 9.64 8.75 -9.83
C ASP A 65 8.19 8.31 -9.62
N SER A 66 7.65 8.50 -8.41
CA SER A 66 6.28 8.08 -8.08
C SER A 66 5.22 9.13 -8.37
N VAL A 67 5.58 10.35 -8.84
CA VAL A 67 4.62 11.46 -9.04
C VAL A 67 3.56 11.13 -10.08
N GLN A 68 3.96 10.52 -11.20
CA GLN A 68 3.03 10.15 -12.27
C GLN A 68 2.07 9.05 -11.80
N MET A 69 2.57 8.06 -11.05
CA MET A 69 1.76 7.01 -10.46
C MET A 69 0.76 7.58 -9.44
N ALA A 70 1.21 8.45 -8.53
CA ALA A 70 0.36 9.13 -7.56
C ALA A 70 -0.77 9.91 -8.26
N SER A 71 -0.43 10.64 -9.32
CA SER A 71 -1.41 11.40 -10.11
C SER A 71 -2.47 10.50 -10.75
N GLY A 72 -2.06 9.38 -11.34
CA GLY A 72 -2.99 8.40 -11.93
C GLY A 72 -3.95 7.80 -10.89
N ILE A 73 -3.43 7.47 -9.70
CA ILE A 73 -4.25 6.95 -8.60
C ILE A 73 -5.23 8.02 -8.08
N THR A 74 -4.80 9.28 -7.96
CA THR A 74 -5.70 10.39 -7.61
C THR A 74 -6.83 10.52 -8.62
N THR A 75 -6.56 10.41 -9.93
CA THR A 75 -7.60 10.45 -10.96
C THR A 75 -8.59 9.30 -10.81
N ILE A 76 -8.12 8.06 -10.59
CA ILE A 76 -8.99 6.91 -10.35
C ILE A 76 -9.90 7.12 -9.13
N LEU A 77 -9.35 7.61 -8.02
CA LEU A 77 -10.15 7.92 -6.83
C LEU A 77 -11.14 9.06 -7.06
N ALA A 78 -10.76 10.10 -7.82
CA ALA A 78 -11.66 11.20 -8.13
C ALA A 78 -12.90 10.73 -8.91
N ASP A 79 -12.76 9.72 -9.77
CA ASP A 79 -13.85 9.19 -10.58
C ASP A 79 -14.69 8.15 -9.82
N CYS A 80 -14.04 7.25 -9.06
CA CYS A 80 -14.71 6.08 -8.46
C CYS A 80 -15.04 6.23 -6.97
N ALA A 81 -14.26 7.01 -6.23
CA ALA A 81 -14.39 7.13 -4.77
C ALA A 81 -13.86 8.49 -4.25
N PRO A 82 -14.56 9.60 -4.56
CA PRO A 82 -14.12 10.93 -4.16
C PRO A 82 -13.88 11.04 -2.66
N GLY A 83 -12.75 11.63 -2.26
CA GLY A 83 -12.36 11.74 -0.85
C GLY A 83 -11.78 10.46 -0.25
N GLY A 84 -11.54 9.44 -1.08
CA GLY A 84 -10.89 8.20 -0.69
C GLY A 84 -9.42 8.34 -0.31
N SER A 85 -8.83 7.21 0.06
CA SER A 85 -7.46 7.11 0.54
C SER A 85 -6.72 5.92 -0.09
N VAL A 86 -5.41 5.85 0.14
CA VAL A 86 -4.56 4.74 -0.31
C VAL A 86 -3.79 4.11 0.84
N VAL A 87 -3.64 2.79 0.78
CA VAL A 87 -2.59 2.05 1.50
C VAL A 87 -1.52 1.63 0.50
N LEU A 88 -0.26 1.88 0.86
CA LEU A 88 0.91 1.58 0.04
C LEU A 88 1.77 0.56 0.77
N THR A 89 2.16 -0.53 0.10
CA THR A 89 3.01 -1.57 0.71
C THR A 89 4.17 -1.94 -0.20
N LEU A 90 5.40 -1.75 0.29
CA LEU A 90 6.61 -2.27 -0.36
C LEU A 90 6.76 -3.75 -0.01
N GLU A 91 6.58 -4.64 -0.96
CA GLU A 91 6.96 -6.04 -0.81
C GLU A 91 8.44 -6.19 -1.13
N ARG A 92 9.19 -6.87 -0.24
CA ARG A 92 10.57 -7.25 -0.51
C ARG A 92 11.02 -8.40 0.39
N PRO A 93 11.64 -9.48 -0.17
CA PRO A 93 12.25 -10.53 0.62
C PRO A 93 13.31 -9.99 1.60
N GLY A 94 13.41 -10.60 2.76
CA GLY A 94 14.28 -10.24 3.87
C GLY A 94 13.53 -10.08 5.20
N GLY A 95 14.27 -9.75 6.25
CA GLY A 95 13.74 -9.63 7.61
C GLY A 95 12.87 -8.38 7.84
N ALA A 96 12.26 -8.33 9.03
CA ALA A 96 11.38 -7.24 9.47
C ALA A 96 12.11 -5.89 9.67
N ALA A 97 13.43 -5.92 9.89
CA ALA A 97 14.19 -4.70 10.12
C ALA A 97 14.17 -3.79 8.88
N LEU A 98 13.82 -2.52 9.09
CA LEU A 98 13.84 -1.52 8.03
C LEU A 98 15.27 -1.25 7.55
N THR A 99 15.42 -1.20 6.23
CA THR A 99 16.70 -0.96 5.57
C THR A 99 16.77 0.44 4.96
N ALA A 100 17.96 0.91 4.62
CA ALA A 100 18.12 2.21 3.94
C ALA A 100 17.32 2.31 2.62
N PRO A 101 17.24 1.26 1.77
CA PRO A 101 16.29 1.23 0.64
C PRO A 101 14.83 1.40 1.04
N ASP A 102 14.38 0.75 2.11
CA ASP A 102 12.98 0.88 2.58
C ASP A 102 12.68 2.33 2.97
N GLN A 103 13.59 2.96 3.72
CA GLN A 103 13.47 4.38 4.08
C GLN A 103 13.47 5.32 2.86
N ALA A 104 14.22 4.99 1.81
CA ALA A 104 14.21 5.77 0.58
C ALA A 104 12.84 5.69 -0.13
N TRP A 105 12.26 4.49 -0.20
CA TRP A 105 10.88 4.31 -0.66
C TRP A 105 9.86 5.03 0.22
N ALA A 106 10.01 4.98 1.54
CA ALA A 106 9.11 5.66 2.47
C ALA A 106 9.04 7.17 2.18
N ARG A 107 10.20 7.81 2.01
CA ARG A 107 10.31 9.24 1.70
C ARG A 107 9.72 9.58 0.34
N GLU A 108 10.05 8.82 -0.70
CA GLU A 108 9.52 9.05 -2.04
C GLU A 108 8.00 8.93 -2.08
N LEU A 109 7.45 7.85 -1.52
CA LEU A 109 6.01 7.60 -1.53
C LEU A 109 5.25 8.69 -0.76
N ARG A 110 5.75 9.12 0.40
CA ARG A 110 5.17 10.27 1.11
C ARG A 110 5.26 11.56 0.30
N ALA A 111 6.42 11.84 -0.30
CA ALA A 111 6.63 13.06 -1.06
C ALA A 111 5.77 13.13 -2.34
N SER A 112 5.45 11.98 -2.94
CA SER A 112 4.68 11.88 -4.18
C SER A 112 3.19 11.70 -3.93
N PHE A 113 2.76 10.78 -3.06
CA PHE A 113 1.34 10.52 -2.77
C PHE A 113 0.77 11.50 -1.75
N GLY A 114 1.51 11.82 -0.67
CA GLY A 114 1.00 12.63 0.43
C GLY A 114 0.64 14.08 0.06
N LYS A 115 1.05 14.53 -1.14
CA LYS A 115 0.67 15.84 -1.69
C LYS A 115 -0.68 15.84 -2.41
N VAL A 116 -1.17 14.68 -2.84
CA VAL A 116 -2.29 14.58 -3.79
C VAL A 116 -3.43 13.68 -3.31
N LEU A 117 -3.20 12.81 -2.31
CA LEU A 117 -4.26 12.06 -1.63
C LEU A 117 -3.84 11.63 -0.21
N PRO A 118 -4.81 11.35 0.68
CA PRO A 118 -4.53 10.77 1.99
C PRO A 118 -3.87 9.38 1.89
N ILE A 119 -2.78 9.19 2.64
CA ILE A 119 -2.16 7.87 2.85
C ILE A 119 -2.67 7.34 4.19
N LEU A 120 -3.46 6.27 4.16
CA LEU A 120 -3.99 5.61 5.36
C LEU A 120 -2.91 4.75 6.04
N GLY A 121 -2.02 4.15 5.25
CA GLY A 121 -0.94 3.31 5.76
C GLY A 121 0.18 3.15 4.75
N LEU A 122 1.40 3.05 5.27
CA LEU A 122 2.61 2.80 4.51
C LEU A 122 3.36 1.66 5.18
N PHE A 123 3.54 0.55 4.48
CA PHE A 123 4.03 -0.70 5.06
C PHE A 123 5.15 -1.33 4.24
N VAL A 124 5.86 -2.28 4.88
CA VAL A 124 6.74 -3.23 4.21
C VAL A 124 6.26 -4.65 4.48
N ALA A 125 6.01 -5.41 3.41
CA ALA A 125 5.82 -6.86 3.50
C ALA A 125 7.19 -7.54 3.39
N HIS A 126 7.48 -8.42 4.33
CA HIS A 126 8.75 -9.11 4.52
C HIS A 126 8.52 -10.62 4.74
N ASP A 127 9.57 -11.40 4.98
CA ASP A 127 9.50 -12.88 4.95
C ASP A 127 8.53 -13.48 5.99
N THR A 128 8.21 -12.73 7.05
CA THR A 128 7.46 -13.21 8.21
C THR A 128 6.21 -12.38 8.51
N GLY A 129 5.86 -11.41 7.66
CA GLY A 129 4.68 -10.58 7.86
C GLY A 129 4.82 -9.16 7.32
N VAL A 130 4.14 -8.23 7.98
CA VAL A 130 4.03 -6.83 7.58
C VAL A 130 4.46 -5.95 8.74
N ALA A 131 5.29 -4.96 8.44
CA ALA A 131 5.72 -3.94 9.40
C ALA A 131 5.43 -2.54 8.87
N ASP A 132 5.31 -1.58 9.79
CA ASP A 132 5.15 -0.18 9.43
C ASP A 132 6.40 0.34 8.74
N LEU A 133 6.18 0.99 7.62
CA LEU A 133 7.19 1.77 6.94
C LEU A 133 7.06 3.22 7.42
N ALA A 134 7.22 3.38 8.74
CA ALA A 134 7.31 4.68 9.41
C ALA A 134 8.72 5.28 9.20
N GLU A 135 8.84 6.62 9.19
CA GLU A 135 10.15 7.25 9.45
C GLU A 135 10.42 7.25 10.95
#